data_AF-A0A175Y521-F1
#
_entry.id   AF-A0A175Y521-F1
#
_cell.length_a   1.000
_cell.length_b   1.000
_cell.length_c   1.000
_cell.angle_alpha   90.00
_cell.angle_beta   90.00
_cell.angle_gamma   90.00
#
_symmetry.space_group_name_H-M   'P 1'
#
loop_
_entity.id
_entity.type
_entity.pdbx_description
1 polymer ?
#
loop_
_entity_poly.entity_id
_entity_poly.type
_entity_poly.pdbx_seq_one_letter_code
_entity_poly.pdbx_strand_id
1 'polypeptide(L)'
;MTATIANARRPHWRPGDRREATKAMIRVDQAGEYGATRIYAGQLAVLGDRHPAARAIHHMAAQEERHRAFFDAMMARRGVRPTLFQPFWDKAGFALGAITAAIGPNAAMACTAAVETEIDKHYQQQRDELGDSDPELSDAIADFQAEELEHRDHALAAGAEQAVGYPILSGLIRLGCKVAIATAKRI
;
A
#
# COMPACT_ATOMS: atom_id res chain seq x y z
N MET A 1 20.05 1.63 35.50
CA MET A 1 20.25 2.02 34.09
C MET A 1 20.49 0.75 33.31
N THR A 2 19.43 0.16 32.73
CA THR A 2 19.52 -1.09 31.99
C THR A 2 19.15 -0.77 30.55
N ALA A 3 20.14 -0.79 29.66
CA ALA A 3 19.95 -0.53 28.25
C ALA A 3 19.24 -1.74 27.62
N THR A 4 17.98 -1.57 27.22
CA THR A 4 17.29 -2.52 26.35
C THR A 4 17.93 -2.46 24.98
N ILE A 5 18.68 -3.50 24.62
CA ILE A 5 19.23 -3.70 23.28
C ILE A 5 18.03 -3.99 22.37
N ALA A 6 17.67 -3.01 21.53
CA ALA A 6 16.68 -3.18 20.48
C ALA A 6 17.12 -4.32 19.56
N ASN A 7 16.26 -5.33 19.41
CA ASN A 7 16.43 -6.44 18.49
C ASN A 7 16.27 -5.93 17.05
N ALA A 8 17.35 -5.42 16.46
CA ALA A 8 17.41 -5.13 15.04
C ALA A 8 17.28 -6.46 14.28
N ARG A 9 16.08 -6.73 13.75
CA ARG A 9 15.85 -7.84 12.83
C ARG A 9 16.85 -7.69 11.68
N ARG A 10 17.81 -8.61 11.58
CA ARG A 10 18.74 -8.66 10.45
C ARG A 10 17.94 -8.82 9.15
N PRO A 11 18.32 -8.16 8.05
CA PRO A 11 17.70 -8.42 6.76
C PRO A 11 17.82 -9.91 6.45
N HIS A 12 16.73 -10.48 5.96
CA HIS A 12 16.52 -11.92 5.77
C HIS A 12 17.33 -12.50 4.60
N TRP A 13 18.01 -11.64 3.84
CA TRP A 13 18.74 -11.99 2.64
C TRP A 13 20.09 -12.64 2.95
N ARG A 14 20.37 -13.78 2.30
CA ARG A 14 21.64 -14.50 2.37
C ARG A 14 22.35 -14.48 1.02
N PRO A 15 23.70 -14.45 0.98
CA PRO A 15 24.45 -14.67 -0.26
C PRO A 15 24.00 -15.98 -0.93
N GLY A 16 23.38 -15.88 -2.10
CA GLY A 16 22.80 -17.01 -2.85
C GLY A 16 21.28 -16.92 -3.07
N ASP A 17 20.58 -16.07 -2.33
CA ASP A 17 19.15 -15.83 -2.55
C ASP A 17 18.92 -15.07 -3.86
N ARG A 18 17.90 -15.51 -4.63
CA ARG A 18 17.51 -14.81 -5.86
C ARG A 18 16.97 -13.43 -5.48
N ARG A 19 17.64 -12.37 -5.92
CA ARG A 19 17.10 -10.99 -5.83
C ARG A 19 15.84 -10.89 -6.68
N GLU A 20 14.79 -10.27 -6.16
CA GLU A 20 13.64 -9.91 -6.97
C GLU A 20 14.11 -8.98 -8.10
N ALA A 21 13.62 -9.20 -9.30
CA ALA A 21 14.00 -8.34 -10.41
C ALA A 21 13.39 -6.95 -10.20
N THR A 22 14.17 -5.88 -10.37
CA THR A 22 13.70 -4.48 -10.30
C THR A 22 12.43 -4.24 -11.14
N LYS A 23 12.31 -4.91 -12.29
CA LYS A 23 11.10 -4.82 -13.14
C LYS A 23 9.86 -5.41 -12.48
N ALA A 24 10.00 -6.42 -11.63
CA ALA A 24 8.90 -6.99 -10.87
C ALA A 24 8.54 -6.10 -9.68
N MET A 25 9.52 -5.50 -9.00
CA MET A 25 9.30 -4.49 -7.95
C MET A 25 8.44 -3.34 -8.47
N ILE A 26 8.91 -2.64 -9.51
CA ILE A 26 8.20 -1.51 -10.13
C ILE A 26 6.77 -1.88 -10.56
N ARG A 27 6.56 -3.09 -11.10
CA ARG A 27 5.22 -3.55 -11.50
C ARG A 27 4.31 -3.72 -10.30
N VAL A 28 4.82 -4.27 -9.21
CA VAL A 28 4.06 -4.50 -7.99
C VAL A 28 3.73 -3.17 -7.32
N ASP A 29 4.69 -2.25 -7.25
CA ASP A 29 4.49 -0.91 -6.67
C ASP A 29 3.41 -0.18 -7.47
N GLN A 30 3.54 -0.12 -8.79
CA GLN A 30 2.53 0.52 -9.63
C GLN A 30 1.14 -0.14 -9.48
N ALA A 31 1.06 -1.46 -9.34
CA ALA A 31 -0.19 -2.16 -9.11
C ALA A 31 -0.78 -1.88 -7.72
N GLY A 32 0.08 -1.75 -6.71
CA GLY A 32 -0.25 -1.34 -5.36
C GLY A 32 -0.86 0.06 -5.34
N GLU A 33 -0.13 1.03 -5.89
CA GLU A 33 -0.58 2.43 -5.89
C GLU A 33 -1.88 2.61 -6.69
N TYR A 34 -1.98 1.91 -7.82
CA TYR A 34 -3.21 1.85 -8.59
C TYR A 34 -4.37 1.29 -7.74
N GLY A 35 -4.15 0.18 -7.04
CA GLY A 35 -5.16 -0.43 -6.16
C GLY A 35 -5.60 0.51 -5.04
N ALA A 36 -4.66 1.16 -4.35
CA ALA A 36 -4.94 2.11 -3.29
C ALA A 36 -5.71 3.35 -3.80
N THR A 37 -5.34 3.90 -4.96
CA THR A 37 -6.11 4.96 -5.63
C THR A 37 -7.57 4.56 -5.82
N ARG A 38 -7.82 3.31 -6.21
CA ARG A 38 -9.18 2.79 -6.42
C ARG A 38 -9.94 2.57 -5.12
N ILE A 39 -9.26 2.14 -4.05
CA ILE A 39 -9.85 2.05 -2.71
C ILE A 39 -10.34 3.42 -2.25
N TYR A 40 -9.50 4.45 -2.32
CA TYR A 40 -9.92 5.81 -1.93
C TYR A 40 -11.07 6.34 -2.79
N ALA A 41 -11.04 6.10 -4.10
CA ALA A 41 -12.16 6.45 -4.98
C ALA A 41 -13.46 5.76 -4.57
N GLY A 42 -13.40 4.47 -4.18
CA GLY A 42 -14.55 3.73 -3.67
C GLY A 42 -15.07 4.28 -2.35
N GLN A 43 -14.17 4.63 -1.42
CA GLN A 43 -14.55 5.22 -0.14
C GLN A 43 -15.26 6.57 -0.33
N LEU A 44 -14.70 7.46 -1.16
CA LEU A 44 -15.27 8.77 -1.47
C LEU A 44 -16.60 8.67 -2.21
N ALA A 45 -16.77 7.67 -3.09
CA ALA A 45 -18.03 7.45 -3.78
C ALA A 45 -19.20 7.15 -2.82
N VAL A 46 -18.92 6.57 -1.64
CA VAL A 46 -19.93 6.20 -0.64
C VAL A 46 -20.08 7.27 0.44
N LEU A 47 -18.98 7.76 1.01
CA LEU A 47 -19.03 8.78 2.07
C LEU A 47 -19.42 10.16 1.53
N GLY A 48 -19.04 10.46 0.28
CA GLY A 48 -19.22 11.76 -0.35
C GLY A 48 -18.39 12.89 0.28
N ASP A 49 -18.41 14.06 -0.34
CA ASP A 49 -17.51 15.17 0.01
C ASP A 49 -17.85 15.90 1.31
N ARG A 50 -19.07 15.71 1.83
CA ARG A 50 -19.56 16.41 3.03
C ARG A 50 -19.35 15.63 4.32
N HIS A 51 -18.90 14.38 4.24
CA HIS A 51 -18.64 13.57 5.42
C HIS A 51 -17.42 14.12 6.18
N PRO A 52 -17.40 14.13 7.54
CA PRO A 52 -16.25 14.64 8.30
C PRO A 52 -14.90 14.00 7.94
N ALA A 53 -14.91 12.71 7.56
CA ALA A 53 -13.71 11.98 7.13
C ALA A 53 -13.25 12.31 5.69
N ALA A 54 -14.09 12.94 4.87
CA ALA A 54 -13.82 13.13 3.44
C ALA A 54 -12.56 13.95 3.18
N ARG A 55 -12.29 14.98 3.99
CA ARG A 55 -11.08 15.81 3.84
C ARG A 55 -9.79 14.99 3.98
N ALA A 56 -9.74 14.11 4.97
CA ALA A 56 -8.58 13.25 5.19
C ALA A 56 -8.42 12.24 4.04
N ILE A 57 -9.53 11.62 3.62
CA ILE A 57 -9.53 10.66 2.51
C ILE A 57 -9.08 11.33 1.20
N HIS A 58 -9.54 12.54 0.92
CA HIS A 58 -9.08 13.32 -0.24
C HIS A 58 -7.58 13.65 -0.18
N HIS A 59 -7.06 13.93 1.02
CA HIS A 59 -5.64 14.19 1.20
C HIS A 59 -4.78 12.96 0.86
N MET A 60 -5.10 11.81 1.48
CA MET A 60 -4.41 10.54 1.21
C MET A 60 -4.57 10.13 -0.26
N ALA A 61 -5.76 10.28 -0.84
CA ALA A 61 -6.01 9.99 -2.26
C ALA A 61 -5.15 10.86 -3.20
N ALA A 62 -4.88 12.11 -2.83
CA ALA A 62 -4.03 13.00 -3.62
C ALA A 62 -2.53 12.67 -3.48
N GLN A 63 -2.12 12.04 -2.36
CA GLN A 63 -0.78 11.47 -2.17
C GLN A 63 -0.61 10.24 -3.04
N GLU A 64 -1.56 9.33 -2.94
CA GLU A 64 -1.63 8.10 -3.72
C GLU A 64 -1.58 8.33 -5.24
N GLU A 65 -2.32 9.32 -5.75
CA GLU A 65 -2.28 9.64 -7.19
C GLU A 65 -0.88 10.14 -7.63
N ARG A 66 -0.12 10.81 -6.74
CA ARG A 66 1.27 11.20 -7.05
C ARG A 66 2.19 9.98 -7.10
N HIS A 67 2.07 9.06 -6.15
CA HIS A 67 2.87 7.84 -6.13
C HIS A 67 2.61 7.02 -7.40
N ARG A 68 1.32 6.83 -7.71
CA ARG A 68 0.90 6.16 -8.94
C ARG A 68 1.46 6.83 -10.19
N ALA A 69 1.34 8.16 -10.31
CA ALA A 69 1.86 8.89 -11.46
C ALA A 69 3.38 8.73 -11.60
N PHE A 70 4.11 8.69 -10.48
CA PHE A 70 5.55 8.42 -10.46
C PHE A 70 5.86 7.02 -11.01
N PHE A 71 5.20 5.98 -10.52
CA PHE A 71 5.45 4.62 -10.98
C PHE A 71 4.97 4.37 -12.42
N ASP A 72 3.86 4.98 -12.84
CA ASP A 72 3.40 4.94 -14.24
C ASP A 72 4.47 5.53 -15.18
N ALA A 73 5.05 6.67 -14.80
CA ALA A 73 6.14 7.31 -15.56
C ALA A 73 7.43 6.47 -15.53
N MET A 74 7.78 5.89 -14.39
CA MET A 74 8.95 5.01 -14.25
C MET A 74 8.79 3.73 -15.10
N MET A 75 7.60 3.13 -15.10
CA MET A 75 7.30 1.96 -15.93
C MET A 75 7.47 2.26 -17.41
N ALA A 76 6.92 3.38 -17.87
CA ALA A 76 7.07 3.83 -19.25
C ALA A 76 8.54 4.05 -19.63
N ARG A 77 9.30 4.76 -18.78
CA ARG A 77 10.73 5.04 -19.01
C ARG A 77 11.59 3.78 -19.03
N ARG A 78 11.29 2.80 -18.17
CA ARG A 78 12.10 1.58 -17.97
C ARG A 78 11.58 0.36 -18.74
N GLY A 79 10.53 0.52 -19.55
CA GLY A 79 9.95 -0.55 -20.35
C GLY A 79 9.38 -1.70 -19.51
N VAL A 80 8.78 -1.38 -18.36
CA VAL A 80 8.11 -2.35 -17.49
C VAL A 80 6.64 -2.42 -17.89
N ARG A 81 6.13 -3.64 -18.07
CA ARG A 81 4.72 -3.88 -18.37
C ARG A 81 3.90 -3.99 -17.09
N PRO A 82 2.66 -3.46 -17.05
CA PRO A 82 1.75 -3.62 -15.92
C PRO A 82 1.39 -5.09 -15.74
N THR A 83 0.90 -5.41 -14.54
CA THR A 83 0.36 -6.74 -14.26
C THR A 83 -0.87 -7.01 -15.13
N LEU A 84 -0.99 -8.24 -15.65
CA LEU A 84 -2.18 -8.67 -16.37
C LEU A 84 -3.46 -8.61 -15.52
N PHE A 85 -3.33 -8.61 -14.19
CA PHE A 85 -4.45 -8.54 -13.27
C PHE A 85 -4.97 -7.12 -13.01
N GLN A 86 -4.36 -6.08 -13.61
CA GLN A 86 -4.73 -4.69 -13.34
C GLN A 86 -6.24 -4.38 -13.53
N PRO A 87 -6.93 -4.87 -14.57
CA PRO A 87 -8.38 -4.64 -14.72
C PRO A 87 -9.23 -5.31 -13.63
N PHE A 88 -8.72 -6.38 -13.02
CA PHE A 88 -9.37 -7.04 -11.90
C PHE A 88 -9.13 -6.25 -10.61
N TRP A 89 -7.88 -5.81 -10.37
CA TRP A 89 -7.53 -4.99 -9.21
C TRP A 89 -8.22 -3.63 -9.20
N ASP A 90 -8.49 -3.05 -10.38
CA ASP A 90 -9.31 -1.84 -10.53
C ASP A 90 -10.66 -1.99 -9.81
N LYS A 91 -11.40 -3.04 -10.21
CA LYS A 91 -12.74 -3.31 -9.69
C LYS A 91 -12.70 -3.76 -8.25
N ALA A 92 -11.72 -4.61 -7.90
CA ALA A 92 -11.58 -5.14 -6.54
C ALA A 92 -11.23 -4.03 -5.53
N GLY A 93 -10.29 -3.15 -5.86
CA GLY A 93 -9.90 -2.00 -5.03
C GLY A 93 -11.09 -1.05 -4.81
N PHE A 94 -11.76 -0.65 -5.90
CA PHE A 94 -12.95 0.19 -5.79
C PHE A 94 -14.05 -0.45 -4.95
N ALA A 95 -14.37 -1.72 -5.19
CA ALA A 95 -15.38 -2.44 -4.42
C ALA A 95 -15.01 -2.55 -2.94
N LEU A 96 -13.74 -2.84 -2.62
CA LEU A 96 -13.26 -2.90 -1.24
C LEU A 96 -13.44 -1.56 -0.52
N GLY A 97 -13.04 -0.46 -1.16
CA GLY A 97 -13.23 0.89 -0.62
C GLY A 97 -14.70 1.25 -0.41
N ALA A 98 -15.54 0.98 -1.42
CA ALA A 98 -16.98 1.25 -1.34
C ALA A 98 -17.68 0.41 -0.26
N ILE A 99 -17.39 -0.89 -0.19
CA ILE A 99 -17.99 -1.79 0.79
C ILE A 99 -17.60 -1.38 2.22
N THR A 100 -16.33 -1.08 2.45
CA THR A 100 -15.85 -0.70 3.79
C THR A 100 -16.40 0.66 4.22
N ALA A 101 -16.49 1.62 3.30
CA ALA A 101 -17.17 2.88 3.55
C ALA A 101 -18.68 2.73 3.80
N ALA A 102 -19.35 1.80 3.13
CA ALA A 102 -20.77 1.51 3.35
C ALA A 102 -21.04 0.87 4.73
N ILE A 103 -20.08 0.10 5.25
CA ILE A 103 -20.11 -0.38 6.65
C ILE A 103 -19.96 0.78 7.63
N GLY A 104 -19.07 1.74 7.32
CA GLY A 104 -18.95 2.99 8.04
C GLY A 104 -17.53 3.57 8.01
N PRO A 105 -17.34 4.80 8.54
CA PRO A 105 -16.06 5.50 8.48
C PRO A 105 -14.92 4.75 9.19
N ASN A 106 -15.18 4.13 10.35
CA ASN A 106 -14.16 3.33 11.04
C ASN A 106 -13.73 2.11 10.21
N ALA A 107 -14.65 1.48 9.47
CA ALA A 107 -14.33 0.35 8.61
C ALA A 107 -13.56 0.77 7.34
N ALA A 108 -13.87 1.94 6.77
CA ALA A 108 -13.04 2.56 5.73
C ALA A 108 -11.61 2.81 6.24
N MET A 109 -11.45 3.41 7.42
CA MET A 109 -10.13 3.62 8.03
C MET A 109 -9.43 2.30 8.38
N ALA A 110 -10.16 1.27 8.82
CA ALA A 110 -9.61 -0.07 9.01
C ALA A 110 -9.07 -0.68 7.72
N CYS A 111 -9.74 -0.42 6.59
CA CYS A 111 -9.24 -0.81 5.28
C CYS A 111 -7.92 -0.10 4.95
N THR A 112 -7.87 1.22 5.06
CA THR A 112 -6.66 2.02 4.85
C THR A 112 -5.52 1.49 5.73
N ALA A 113 -5.70 1.44 7.06
CA ALA A 113 -4.66 0.96 7.97
C ALA A 113 -4.16 -0.46 7.63
N ALA A 114 -5.06 -1.35 7.22
CA ALA A 114 -4.71 -2.72 6.84
C ALA A 114 -3.87 -2.78 5.56
N VAL A 115 -4.25 -2.02 4.53
CA VAL A 115 -3.53 -1.91 3.26
C VAL A 115 -2.14 -1.31 3.49
N GLU A 116 -2.07 -0.16 4.16
CA GLU A 116 -0.80 0.55 4.37
C GLU A 116 0.17 -0.24 5.25
N THR A 117 -0.33 -1.10 6.14
CA THR A 117 0.58 -1.99 6.88
C THR A 117 1.23 -3.04 5.97
N GLU A 118 0.58 -3.49 4.91
CA GLU A 118 1.20 -4.43 3.95
C GLU A 118 2.06 -3.69 2.92
N ILE A 119 1.70 -2.46 2.53
CA ILE A 119 2.53 -1.62 1.66
C ILE A 119 3.84 -1.23 2.37
N ASP A 120 3.78 -0.75 3.62
CA ASP A 120 4.96 -0.46 4.44
C ASP A 120 5.93 -1.65 4.52
N LYS A 121 5.38 -2.85 4.79
CA LYS A 121 6.17 -4.09 4.81
C LYS A 121 6.77 -4.43 3.46
N HIS A 122 6.03 -4.19 2.37
CA HIS A 122 6.49 -4.45 1.03
C HIS A 122 7.65 -3.52 0.65
N TYR A 123 7.49 -2.23 0.91
CA TYR A 123 8.52 -1.22 0.68
C TYR A 123 9.77 -1.48 1.50
N GLN A 124 9.65 -1.83 2.79
CA GLN A 124 10.82 -2.20 3.57
C GLN A 124 11.57 -3.40 2.96
N GLN A 125 10.85 -4.43 2.49
CA GLN A 125 11.46 -5.59 1.85
C GLN A 125 12.19 -5.20 0.57
N GLN A 126 11.58 -4.36 -0.27
CA GLN A 126 12.23 -3.90 -1.50
C GLN A 126 13.48 -3.06 -1.21
N ARG A 127 13.44 -2.17 -0.22
CA ARG A 127 14.61 -1.38 0.20
C ARG A 127 15.76 -2.28 0.67
N ASP A 128 15.44 -3.29 1.47
CA ASP A 128 16.43 -4.29 1.92
C ASP A 128 17.05 -5.07 0.75
N GLU A 129 16.25 -5.40 -0.27
CA GLU A 129 16.69 -6.15 -1.45
C GLU A 129 17.46 -5.29 -2.46
N LEU A 130 17.06 -4.04 -2.66
CA LEU A 130 17.69 -3.09 -3.56
C LEU A 130 19.05 -2.64 -3.03
N GLY A 131 19.13 -2.26 -1.74
CA GLY A 131 20.28 -1.54 -1.22
C GLY A 131 20.63 -0.36 -2.13
N ASP A 132 21.90 -0.25 -2.52
CA ASP A 132 22.40 0.83 -3.38
C ASP A 132 22.33 0.51 -4.88
N SER A 133 21.67 -0.58 -5.29
CA SER A 133 21.68 -1.04 -6.69
C SER A 133 20.78 -0.25 -7.64
N ASP A 134 19.79 0.46 -7.11
CA ASP A 134 18.88 1.34 -7.86
C ASP A 134 18.47 2.54 -7.01
N PRO A 135 19.32 3.59 -6.94
CA PRO A 135 19.06 4.73 -6.07
C PRO A 135 17.73 5.44 -6.39
N GLU A 136 17.39 5.59 -7.67
CA GLU A 136 16.14 6.26 -8.07
C GLU A 136 14.90 5.52 -7.55
N LEU A 137 14.89 4.18 -7.63
CA LEU A 137 13.77 3.40 -7.09
C LEU A 137 13.79 3.35 -5.56
N SER A 138 14.97 3.17 -4.96
CA SER A 138 15.13 3.10 -3.50
C SER A 138 14.72 4.40 -2.81
N ASP A 139 15.08 5.56 -3.38
CA ASP A 139 14.73 6.88 -2.85
C ASP A 139 13.22 7.11 -2.94
N ALA A 140 12.60 6.77 -4.07
CA ALA A 140 11.15 6.90 -4.24
C ALA A 140 10.37 6.00 -3.27
N ILE A 141 10.79 4.73 -3.12
CA ILE A 141 10.19 3.80 -2.16
C ILE A 141 10.33 4.34 -0.73
N ALA A 142 11.49 4.91 -0.37
CA ALA A 142 11.71 5.45 0.96
C ALA A 142 10.81 6.66 1.27
N ASP A 143 10.61 7.55 0.28
CA ASP A 143 9.72 8.71 0.39
C ASP A 143 8.27 8.27 0.54
N PHE A 144 7.79 7.42 -0.37
CA PHE A 144 6.39 6.95 -0.35
C PHE A 144 6.10 6.08 0.87
N GLN A 145 7.05 5.25 1.32
CA GLN A 145 6.90 4.51 2.58
C GLN A 145 6.66 5.43 3.77
N ALA A 146 7.29 6.61 3.82
CA ALA A 146 7.04 7.57 4.89
C ALA A 146 5.62 8.15 4.81
N GLU A 147 5.14 8.47 3.60
CA GLU A 147 3.74 8.90 3.38
C GLU A 147 2.75 7.77 3.76
N GLU A 148 3.01 6.51 3.42
CA GLU A 148 2.13 5.38 3.79
C GLU A 148 2.07 5.12 5.30
N LEU A 149 3.17 5.35 6.01
CA LEU A 149 3.19 5.30 7.46
C LEU A 149 2.30 6.41 8.05
N GLU A 150 2.32 7.61 7.48
CA GLU A 150 1.42 8.71 7.87
C GLU A 150 -0.04 8.36 7.59
N HIS A 151 -0.36 7.81 6.41
CA HIS A 151 -1.70 7.34 6.07
C HIS A 151 -2.23 6.31 7.08
N ARG A 152 -1.40 5.31 7.41
CA ARG A 152 -1.74 4.28 8.40
C ARG A 152 -2.02 4.88 9.76
N ASP A 153 -1.12 5.74 10.24
CA ASP A 153 -1.21 6.32 11.58
C ASP A 153 -2.40 7.28 11.67
N HIS A 154 -2.70 8.01 10.60
CA HIS A 154 -3.92 8.80 10.47
C HIS A 154 -5.17 7.92 10.56
N ALA A 155 -5.22 6.82 9.82
CA ALA A 155 -6.35 5.90 9.84
C ALA A 155 -6.58 5.29 11.23
N LEU A 156 -5.50 4.93 11.95
CA LEU A 156 -5.57 4.49 13.34
C LEU A 156 -6.14 5.59 14.25
N ALA A 157 -5.63 6.82 14.13
CA ALA A 157 -6.12 7.96 14.90
C ALA A 157 -7.60 8.30 14.59
N ALA A 158 -8.04 8.06 13.36
CA ALA A 158 -9.41 8.23 12.89
C ALA A 158 -10.35 7.07 13.28
N GLY A 159 -9.90 6.13 14.11
CA GLY A 159 -10.75 5.10 14.70
C GLY A 159 -10.81 3.78 13.92
N ALA A 160 -9.82 3.47 13.08
CA ALA A 160 -9.72 2.17 12.40
C ALA A 160 -9.96 0.97 13.34
N GLU A 161 -9.33 0.97 14.52
CA GLU A 161 -9.43 -0.14 15.49
C GLU A 161 -10.81 -0.25 16.15
N GLN A 162 -11.67 0.76 15.98
CA GLN A 162 -13.04 0.79 16.48
C GLN A 162 -14.03 0.21 15.46
N ALA A 163 -13.57 -0.25 14.30
CA ALA A 163 -14.42 -0.93 13.34
C ALA A 163 -14.98 -2.25 13.92
N VAL A 164 -16.26 -2.52 13.62
CA VAL A 164 -16.89 -3.79 14.03
C VAL A 164 -16.13 -4.95 13.39
N GLY A 165 -15.62 -5.85 14.23
CA GLY A 165 -14.83 -7.00 13.77
C GLY A 165 -13.44 -6.65 13.24
N TYR A 166 -12.84 -5.54 13.68
CA TYR A 166 -11.54 -5.03 13.20
C TYR A 166 -10.47 -6.11 12.99
N PRO A 167 -10.17 -7.05 13.92
CA PRO A 167 -9.13 -8.05 13.71
C PRO A 167 -9.39 -8.96 12.51
N ILE A 168 -10.66 -9.30 12.27
CA ILE A 168 -11.07 -10.16 11.14
C ILE A 168 -11.01 -9.36 9.84
N LEU A 169 -11.60 -8.15 9.83
CA LEU A 169 -11.59 -7.27 8.67
C LEU A 169 -10.15 -6.95 8.22
N SER A 170 -9.31 -6.51 9.15
CA SER A 170 -7.90 -6.21 8.91
C SER A 170 -7.16 -7.46 8.43
N GLY A 171 -7.36 -8.61 9.08
CA GLY A 171 -6.73 -9.86 8.68
C GLY A 171 -7.04 -10.30 7.25
N LEU A 172 -8.31 -10.18 6.84
CA LEU A 172 -8.75 -10.51 5.48
C LEU A 172 -8.19 -9.55 4.42
N ILE A 173 -8.21 -8.25 4.69
CA ILE A 173 -7.69 -7.23 3.77
C ILE A 173 -6.19 -7.43 3.57
N ARG A 174 -5.44 -7.63 4.67
CA ARG A 174 -4.00 -7.90 4.62
C ARG A 174 -3.67 -9.17 3.86
N LEU A 175 -4.47 -10.22 4.00
CA LEU A 175 -4.33 -11.44 3.21
C LEU A 175 -4.54 -11.14 1.72
N GLY A 176 -5.56 -10.36 1.38
CA GLY A 176 -5.81 -9.88 0.02
C GLY A 176 -4.61 -9.13 -0.58
N CYS A 177 -4.03 -8.18 0.16
CA CYS A 177 -2.84 -7.43 -0.24
C CYS A 177 -1.65 -8.36 -0.53
N LYS A 178 -1.38 -9.34 0.34
CA LYS A 178 -0.30 -10.32 0.12
C LYS A 178 -0.51 -11.15 -1.14
N VAL A 179 -1.75 -11.54 -1.44
CA VAL A 179 -2.08 -12.27 -2.66
C VAL A 179 -1.89 -11.36 -3.89
N ALA A 180 -2.34 -10.10 -3.83
CA ALA A 180 -2.14 -9.13 -4.91
C ALA A 180 -0.64 -8.90 -5.20
N ILE A 181 0.17 -8.69 -4.16
CA ILE A 181 1.63 -8.56 -4.26
C ILE A 181 2.23 -9.82 -4.91
N ALA A 182 1.91 -11.00 -4.39
CA ALA A 182 2.48 -12.26 -4.87
C ALA A 182 2.11 -12.57 -6.33
N THR A 183 0.92 -12.15 -6.78
CA THR A 183 0.46 -12.35 -8.15
C THR A 183 1.06 -11.33 -9.11
N ALA A 184 1.09 -10.04 -8.74
CA ALA A 184 1.69 -8.97 -9.53
C ALA A 184 3.20 -9.15 -9.76
N LYS A 185 3.91 -9.78 -8.80
CA LYS A 185 5.33 -10.16 -8.98
C LYS A 185 5.53 -11.05 -10.21
N ARG A 186 4.57 -11.95 -10.48
CA ARG A 186 4.72 -13.00 -11.51
C ARG A 186 4.31 -12.53 -12.90
N ILE A 187 3.15 -11.89 -13.04
CA ILE A 187 2.52 -11.59 -14.34
C ILE A 187 1.76 -10.27 -14.34
#